data_AF-A0A9D5XZF4-F1
#
_entry.id   AF-A0A9D5XZF4-F1
#
_cell.length_a   1.000
_cell.length_b   1.000
_cell.length_c   1.000
_cell.angle_alpha   90.00
_cell.angle_beta   90.00
_cell.angle_gamma   90.00
#
_symmetry.space_group_name_H-M   'P 1'
#
loop_
_entity.id
_entity.type
_entity.pdbx_description
1 polymer ?
#
loop_
_entity_poly.entity_id
_entity_poly.type
_entity_poly.pdbx_seq_one_letter_code
_entity_poly.pdbx_strand_id
1 'polypeptide(L)'
;MHIFRFIPCLISCLALMAGCMTAASTTAPDLPVVQPQSVSADQLSGSDMTALMTLDLARNGALPEVGPIRLAPGAKVDMVRPEPGFIEKEAKLSHIATLPDGSTLLEVARRYEDGYGRVQMFMDMAGYTVRRPTDEEAQVHALSLVMDYRAILNSGNAELVQETQESVRGFQEQAGLSVDGVLGSRTAMAMAKSLGVQEFSLLASAPVYPDNPRFTMYIIDEILAKNDPDTYLNGRDGISAVSAKAIPAAQFASRSRGGGNFLAVIYFHDQLPKDTAIQVGFSEFANRKDSDYRATMRPVYSTGKGWPVVFAPFKLERAALTPTKLHALVIVNGAIVDSTQLR
;
A
#
# COMPACT_ATOMS: atom_id res chain seq x y z
N MET A 1 35.71 -2.01 -19.78
CA MET A 1 36.35 -2.89 -18.78
C MET A 1 35.81 -2.45 -17.42
N HIS A 2 34.88 -3.17 -16.76
CA HIS A 2 35.13 -4.38 -15.94
C HIS A 2 36.23 -4.11 -14.89
N ILE A 3 36.07 -4.21 -13.56
CA ILE A 3 35.36 -5.22 -12.74
C ILE A 3 35.44 -4.80 -11.22
N PHE A 4 34.33 -4.99 -10.46
CA PHE A 4 34.14 -5.49 -9.06
C PHE A 4 34.88 -4.86 -7.84
N ARG A 5 34.46 -4.97 -6.56
CA ARG A 5 33.23 -5.32 -5.78
C ARG A 5 33.60 -5.22 -4.27
N PHE A 6 32.62 -4.83 -3.43
CA PHE A 6 32.29 -5.25 -2.03
C PHE A 6 33.33 -5.23 -0.88
N ILE A 7 32.94 -4.67 0.29
CA ILE A 7 32.77 -5.35 1.61
C ILE A 7 31.71 -4.62 2.47
N PRO A 8 30.75 -5.33 3.13
CA PRO A 8 29.81 -4.83 4.15
C PRO A 8 30.15 -5.33 5.59
N CYS A 9 29.34 -4.88 6.57
CA CYS A 9 28.97 -5.57 7.84
C CYS A 9 29.57 -5.03 9.17
N LEU A 10 28.68 -4.55 10.04
CA LEU A 10 28.68 -4.52 11.53
C LEU A 10 27.43 -3.67 11.90
N ILE A 11 26.47 -4.07 12.75
CA ILE A 11 26.58 -4.73 14.04
C ILE A 11 25.29 -5.53 14.34
N SER A 12 25.46 -6.83 14.61
CA SER A 12 24.57 -7.66 15.43
C SER A 12 25.25 -7.86 16.78
N CYS A 13 24.54 -7.59 17.88
CA CYS A 13 24.93 -8.03 19.22
C CYS A 13 23.68 -8.18 20.10
N LEU A 14 22.98 -9.32 19.97
CA LEU A 14 22.12 -9.88 21.01
C LEU A 14 21.80 -11.35 20.69
N ALA A 15 22.79 -12.24 20.90
CA ALA A 15 22.57 -13.67 21.06
C ALA A 15 23.85 -14.32 21.60
N LEU A 16 23.89 -14.60 22.90
CA LEU A 16 24.79 -15.59 23.48
C LEU A 16 24.06 -16.27 24.63
N MET A 17 23.50 -17.45 24.34
CA MET A 17 23.53 -18.63 25.20
C MET A 17 23.08 -19.82 24.35
N ALA A 18 24.06 -20.58 23.86
CA ALA A 18 23.85 -21.90 23.27
C ALA A 18 24.08 -22.96 24.37
N GLY A 19 23.03 -23.69 24.72
CA GLY A 19 23.10 -24.94 25.46
C GLY A 19 22.52 -26.05 24.57
N CYS A 20 23.36 -27.03 24.24
CA CYS A 20 23.07 -28.16 23.36
C CYS A 20 21.70 -28.80 23.64
N MET A 21 20.83 -28.92 22.63
CA MET A 21 19.92 -30.06 22.46
C MET A 21 19.54 -30.27 20.98
N THR A 22 19.35 -31.55 20.68
CA THR A 22 19.02 -32.22 19.43
C THR A 22 17.99 -31.53 18.54
N ALA A 23 18.18 -31.66 17.22
CA ALA A 23 17.30 -31.18 16.16
C ALA A 23 15.87 -31.71 16.31
N ALA A 24 14.99 -30.89 16.87
CA ALA A 24 13.56 -30.96 16.65
C ALA A 24 13.21 -30.01 15.52
N SER A 25 12.43 -30.47 14.54
CA SER A 25 11.86 -29.61 13.51
C SER A 25 10.87 -28.65 14.15
N THR A 26 11.35 -27.47 14.54
CA THR A 26 10.48 -26.36 14.95
C THR A 26 9.87 -25.76 13.68
N THR A 27 8.65 -26.19 13.36
CA THR A 27 7.71 -25.36 12.59
C THR A 27 7.66 -23.99 13.26
N ALA A 28 7.97 -22.93 12.51
CA ALA A 28 7.75 -21.57 12.98
C ALA A 28 6.29 -21.46 13.47
N PRO A 29 6.04 -20.85 14.64
CA PRO A 29 4.68 -20.66 15.10
C PRO A 29 3.93 -19.86 14.03
N ASP A 30 2.79 -20.40 13.58
CA ASP A 30 1.84 -19.65 12.76
C ASP A 30 1.50 -18.37 13.51
N LEU A 31 2.05 -17.24 13.04
CA LEU A 31 1.59 -15.94 13.50
C LEU A 31 0.12 -15.85 13.06
N PRO A 32 -0.82 -15.58 13.97
CA PRO A 32 -2.22 -15.48 13.60
C PRO A 32 -2.36 -14.42 12.51
N VAL A 33 -2.93 -14.82 11.38
CA VAL A 33 -3.36 -13.88 10.33
C VAL A 33 -4.55 -13.12 10.92
N VAL A 34 -4.26 -12.02 11.60
CA VAL A 34 -5.30 -11.12 12.13
C VAL A 34 -5.92 -10.45 10.92
N GLN A 35 -7.15 -10.86 10.58
CA GLN A 35 -7.91 -10.14 9.58
C GLN A 35 -8.20 -8.73 10.12
N PRO A 36 -7.88 -7.67 9.36
CA PRO A 36 -8.05 -6.31 9.83
C PRO A 36 -9.53 -6.03 10.11
N GLN A 37 -9.84 -5.67 11.35
CA GLN A 37 -11.18 -5.25 11.74
C GLN A 37 -11.34 -3.76 11.47
N SER A 38 -12.46 -3.37 10.88
CA SER A 38 -12.81 -1.95 10.74
C SER A 38 -12.99 -1.35 12.13
N VAL A 39 -12.14 -0.39 12.48
CA VAL A 39 -12.35 0.45 13.66
C VAL A 39 -13.24 1.62 13.26
N SER A 40 -14.30 1.87 14.02
CA SER A 40 -15.23 2.96 13.74
C SER A 40 -14.67 4.30 14.25
N ALA A 41 -15.01 5.40 13.55
CA ALA A 41 -14.44 6.72 13.84
C ALA A 41 -14.77 7.25 15.25
N ASP A 42 -15.91 6.83 15.82
CA ASP A 42 -16.34 7.14 17.19
C ASP A 42 -15.51 6.44 18.27
N GLN A 43 -14.72 5.43 17.90
CA GLN A 43 -13.84 4.71 18.81
C GLN A 43 -12.44 5.33 18.88
N LEU A 44 -12.15 6.35 18.06
CA LEU A 44 -10.83 6.97 17.99
C LEU A 44 -10.62 8.00 19.09
N SER A 45 -9.49 7.86 19.80
CA SER A 45 -9.04 8.92 20.69
C SER A 45 -8.54 10.13 19.88
N GLY A 46 -8.43 11.29 20.54
CA GLY A 46 -7.86 12.48 19.91
C GLY A 46 -6.45 12.24 19.35
N SER A 47 -5.61 11.45 20.03
CA SER A 47 -4.27 11.09 19.56
C SER A 47 -4.29 10.18 18.33
N ASP A 48 -5.29 9.31 18.18
CA ASP A 48 -5.42 8.43 17.01
C ASP A 48 -5.81 9.26 15.78
N MET A 49 -6.72 10.22 15.97
CA MET A 49 -7.07 11.19 14.93
C MET A 49 -5.87 12.05 14.51
N THR A 50 -5.06 12.51 15.46
CA THR A 50 -3.82 13.25 15.15
C THR A 50 -2.79 12.36 14.44
N ALA A 51 -2.69 11.07 14.79
CA ALA A 51 -1.84 10.11 14.07
C ALA A 51 -2.28 9.93 12.61
N LEU A 52 -3.58 9.77 12.37
CA LEU A 52 -4.15 9.67 11.03
C LEU A 52 -3.82 10.90 10.18
N MET A 53 -4.05 12.10 10.72
CA MET A 53 -3.69 13.35 10.04
C MET A 53 -2.19 13.44 9.76
N THR A 54 -1.36 13.01 10.72
CA THR A 54 0.10 13.02 10.56
C THR A 54 0.55 12.06 9.46
N LEU A 55 -0.08 10.89 9.32
CA LEU A 55 0.17 9.98 8.20
C LEU A 55 -0.18 10.61 6.85
N ASP A 56 -1.31 11.32 6.76
CA ASP A 56 -1.69 12.03 5.54
C ASP A 56 -0.68 13.13 5.18
N LEU A 57 -0.24 13.91 6.17
CA LEU A 57 0.81 14.92 5.99
C LEU A 57 2.14 14.28 5.57
N ALA A 58 2.53 13.17 6.20
CA ALA A 58 3.75 12.42 5.86
C ALA A 58 3.73 11.93 4.42
N ARG A 59 2.63 11.32 3.98
CA ARG A 59 2.47 10.89 2.60
C ARG A 59 2.66 12.05 1.62
N ASN A 60 2.10 13.20 1.95
CA ASN A 60 2.19 14.40 1.12
C ASN A 60 3.53 15.15 1.25
N GLY A 61 4.44 14.69 2.11
CA GLY A 61 5.73 15.36 2.35
C GLY A 61 5.58 16.70 3.05
N ALA A 62 4.53 16.84 3.86
CA ALA A 62 4.14 18.06 4.55
C ALA A 62 4.14 17.88 6.08
N LEU A 63 5.07 17.07 6.60
CA LEU A 63 5.20 16.89 8.05
C LEU A 63 5.52 18.23 8.73
N PRO A 64 4.79 18.60 9.80
CA PRO A 64 5.09 19.82 10.53
C PRO A 64 6.42 19.66 11.28
N GLU A 65 7.29 20.65 11.16
CA GLU A 65 8.57 20.69 11.90
C GLU A 65 8.41 21.22 13.32
N VAL A 66 7.29 21.92 13.58
CA VAL A 66 6.98 22.57 14.85
C VAL A 66 5.58 22.16 15.30
N GLY A 67 5.40 21.98 16.60
CA GLY A 67 4.10 21.67 17.17
C GLY A 67 4.11 20.47 18.10
N PRO A 68 2.90 20.00 18.49
CA PRO A 68 2.76 18.87 19.41
C PRO A 68 3.07 17.54 18.71
N ILE A 69 3.34 17.55 17.41
CA ILE A 69 3.74 16.40 16.60
C ILE A 69 5.25 16.47 16.43
N ARG A 70 5.94 15.38 16.78
CA ARG A 70 7.40 15.27 16.65
C ARG A 70 7.82 13.94 16.10
N LEU A 71 8.96 13.91 15.41
CA LEU A 71 9.66 12.67 15.09
C LEU A 71 10.63 12.34 16.23
N ALA A 72 10.58 11.11 16.73
CA ALA A 72 11.56 10.61 17.69
C ALA A 72 12.98 10.62 17.08
N PRO A 73 14.04 10.72 17.89
CA PRO A 73 15.40 10.49 17.41
C PRO A 73 15.52 9.11 16.73
N GLY A 74 15.95 9.10 15.46
CA GLY A 74 16.05 7.87 14.67
C GLY A 74 14.72 7.33 14.14
N ALA A 75 13.65 8.13 14.19
CA ALA A 75 12.36 7.75 13.61
C ALA A 75 12.49 7.35 12.13
N LYS A 76 11.82 6.27 11.76
CA LYS A 76 11.77 5.82 10.37
C LYS A 76 10.60 6.49 9.66
N VAL A 77 10.90 7.31 8.65
CA VAL A 77 9.90 7.89 7.75
C VAL A 77 10.12 7.33 6.34
N ASP A 78 9.23 6.44 5.91
CA ASP A 78 9.33 5.70 4.66
C ASP A 78 7.95 5.58 4.00
N MET A 79 7.46 6.71 3.49
CA MET A 79 6.14 6.81 2.88
C MET A 79 6.21 6.52 1.38
N VAL A 80 5.83 5.31 0.99
CA VAL A 80 5.65 4.95 -0.40
C VAL A 80 4.38 5.63 -0.94
N ARG A 81 4.55 6.36 -2.05
CA ARG A 81 3.45 7.04 -2.76
C ARG A 81 2.89 6.14 -3.87
N PRO A 82 1.58 6.25 -4.17
CA PRO A 82 1.01 5.66 -5.37
C PRO A 82 1.68 6.25 -6.62
N GLU A 83 1.65 5.49 -7.72
CA GLU A 83 2.16 5.98 -9.01
C GLU A 83 1.31 7.16 -9.52
N PRO A 84 1.88 8.07 -10.34
CA PRO A 84 1.12 9.14 -10.95
C PRO A 84 -0.11 8.61 -11.72
N GLY A 85 -1.26 9.28 -11.54
CA GLY A 85 -2.53 8.91 -12.19
C GLY A 85 -3.44 7.99 -11.37
N PHE A 86 -2.95 7.46 -10.25
CA PHE A 86 -3.78 6.78 -9.26
C PHE A 86 -4.46 7.79 -8.33
N ILE A 87 -5.75 7.56 -8.06
CA ILE A 87 -6.58 8.38 -7.18
C ILE A 87 -7.02 7.52 -6.00
N GLU A 88 -6.95 8.07 -4.79
CA GLU A 88 -7.43 7.36 -3.61
C GLU A 88 -8.94 7.12 -3.74
N LYS A 89 -9.34 5.86 -3.56
CA LYS A 89 -10.76 5.45 -3.57
C LYS A 89 -11.26 5.12 -2.18
N GLU A 90 -10.38 4.63 -1.33
CA GLU A 90 -10.71 4.17 0.01
C GLU A 90 -9.50 4.29 0.93
N ALA A 91 -9.75 4.71 2.16
CA ALA A 91 -8.83 4.61 3.27
C ALA A 91 -9.60 4.06 4.47
N LYS A 92 -9.08 2.99 5.08
CA LYS A 92 -9.76 2.25 6.14
C LYS A 92 -8.77 1.97 7.25
N LEU A 93 -9.10 2.45 8.44
CA LEU A 93 -8.39 2.09 9.66
C LEU A 93 -8.56 0.58 9.90
N SER A 94 -7.45 -0.15 9.82
CA SER A 94 -7.42 -1.61 9.83
C SER A 94 -7.05 -2.18 11.20
N HIS A 95 -6.22 -1.46 11.96
CA HIS A 95 -5.76 -1.90 13.26
C HIS A 95 -5.28 -0.73 14.13
N ILE A 96 -5.53 -0.83 15.43
CA ILE A 96 -4.90 -0.01 16.46
C ILE A 96 -4.51 -0.94 17.60
N ALA A 97 -3.27 -0.86 18.06
CA ALA A 97 -2.80 -1.63 19.20
C ALA A 97 -1.81 -0.83 20.05
N THR A 98 -1.94 -0.94 21.37
CA THR A 98 -0.90 -0.53 22.32
C THR A 98 0.13 -1.65 22.44
N LEU A 99 1.39 -1.33 22.18
CA LEU A 99 2.53 -2.23 22.26
C LEU A 99 3.02 -2.36 23.72
N PRO A 100 3.82 -3.39 24.05
CA PRO A 100 4.29 -3.62 25.43
C PRO A 100 5.11 -2.48 26.05
N ASP A 101 5.73 -1.64 25.22
CA ASP A 101 6.50 -0.46 25.65
C ASP A 101 5.61 0.78 25.89
N GLY A 102 4.29 0.65 25.72
CA GLY A 102 3.32 1.73 25.86
C GLY A 102 3.15 2.59 24.62
N SER A 103 3.89 2.33 23.54
CA SER A 103 3.63 2.98 22.25
C SER A 103 2.36 2.43 21.59
N THR A 104 1.82 3.18 20.64
CA THR A 104 0.65 2.79 19.84
C THR A 104 1.08 2.57 18.40
N LEU A 105 0.68 1.44 17.85
CA LEU A 105 0.73 1.16 16.42
C LEU A 105 -0.66 1.37 15.84
N LEU A 106 -0.75 2.24 14.84
CA LEU A 106 -1.95 2.49 14.06
C LEU A 106 -1.69 2.08 12.61
N GLU A 107 -2.62 1.33 12.03
CA GLU A 107 -2.53 0.83 10.66
C GLU A 107 -3.70 1.27 9.79
N VAL A 108 -3.44 1.76 8.58
CA VAL A 108 -4.46 2.19 7.62
C VAL A 108 -4.25 1.49 6.29
N ALA A 109 -5.23 0.69 5.90
CA ALA A 109 -5.30 0.13 4.57
C ALA A 109 -5.84 1.18 3.59
N ARG A 110 -5.11 1.46 2.52
CA ARG A 110 -5.51 2.39 1.47
C ARG A 110 -5.58 1.72 0.13
N ARG A 111 -6.60 2.08 -0.63
CA ARG A 111 -6.83 1.60 -1.99
C ARG A 111 -6.84 2.77 -2.95
N TYR A 112 -5.98 2.70 -3.94
CA TYR A 112 -5.89 3.65 -5.03
C TYR A 112 -6.28 2.98 -6.33
N GLU A 113 -6.96 3.71 -7.19
CA GLU A 113 -7.37 3.23 -8.51
C GLU A 113 -7.08 4.28 -9.58
N ASP A 114 -6.60 3.86 -10.74
CA ASP A 114 -6.42 4.75 -11.89
C ASP A 114 -7.58 4.68 -12.89
N GLY A 115 -7.54 5.52 -13.93
CA GLY A 115 -8.60 5.60 -14.94
C GLY A 115 -8.82 4.33 -15.80
N TYR A 116 -8.07 3.26 -15.56
CA TYR A 116 -8.16 2.01 -16.31
C TYR A 116 -8.49 0.81 -15.41
N GLY A 117 -8.87 1.05 -14.15
CA GLY A 117 -9.26 0.01 -13.21
C GLY A 117 -8.10 -0.71 -12.52
N ARG A 118 -6.85 -0.24 -12.72
CA ARG A 118 -5.71 -0.75 -11.97
C ARG A 118 -5.82 -0.34 -10.51
N VAL A 119 -5.40 -1.20 -9.60
CA VAL A 119 -5.47 -0.98 -8.16
C VAL A 119 -4.10 -1.12 -7.50
N GLN A 120 -3.70 -0.11 -6.75
CA GLN A 120 -2.61 -0.17 -5.78
C GLN A 120 -3.19 -0.18 -4.38
N MET A 121 -2.68 -1.04 -3.52
CA MET A 121 -3.02 -1.04 -2.11
C MET A 121 -1.77 -0.80 -1.29
N PHE A 122 -1.93 -0.03 -0.21
CA PHE A 122 -0.86 0.25 0.75
C PHE A 122 -1.38 0.03 2.16
N MET A 123 -0.49 -0.45 3.03
CA MET A 123 -0.69 -0.45 4.46
C MET A 123 0.20 0.63 5.06
N ASP A 124 -0.43 1.67 5.58
CA ASP A 124 0.25 2.71 6.33
C ASP A 124 0.35 2.33 7.78
N MET A 125 1.46 2.70 8.40
CA MET A 125 1.74 2.42 9.79
C MET A 125 2.26 3.68 10.46
N ALA A 126 1.63 4.06 11.56
CA ALA A 126 2.14 5.05 12.49
C ALA A 126 2.45 4.38 13.82
N GLY A 127 3.71 4.41 14.22
CA GLY A 127 4.15 4.08 15.58
C GLY A 127 4.39 5.36 16.35
N TYR A 128 3.66 5.58 17.44
CA TYR A 128 3.78 6.81 18.24
C TYR A 128 3.60 6.58 19.73
N THR A 129 4.11 7.53 20.51
CA THR A 129 3.82 7.67 21.94
C THR A 129 3.22 9.04 22.19
N VAL A 130 2.42 9.17 23.25
CA VAL A 130 1.97 10.48 23.74
C VAL A 130 2.61 10.70 25.09
N ARG A 131 3.47 11.73 25.18
CA ARG A 131 4.16 12.10 26.41
C ARG A 131 3.75 13.49 26.86
N ARG A 132 4.04 13.81 28.12
CA ARG A 132 3.92 15.20 28.59
C ARG A 132 5.00 16.06 27.92
N PRO A 133 4.68 17.31 27.57
CA PRO A 133 5.67 18.26 27.09
C PRO A 133 6.68 18.60 28.20
N THR A 134 7.90 18.94 27.80
CA THR A 134 8.84 19.62 28.69
C THR A 134 8.36 21.03 28.99
N ASP A 135 8.92 21.69 30.01
CA ASP A 135 8.58 23.08 30.31
C ASP A 135 8.91 24.02 29.15
N GLU A 136 10.00 23.76 28.43
CA GLU A 136 10.43 24.51 27.25
C GLU A 136 9.45 24.33 26.08
N GLU A 137 9.06 23.09 25.78
CA GLU A 137 8.04 22.79 24.77
C GLU A 137 6.73 23.49 25.14
N ALA A 138 6.26 23.33 26.38
CA ALA A 138 5.04 23.95 26.86
C ALA A 138 5.09 25.49 26.76
N GLN A 139 6.25 26.11 26.98
CA GLN A 139 6.40 27.56 26.85
C GLN A 139 6.26 28.04 25.40
N VAL A 140 6.86 27.33 24.45
CA VAL A 140 6.72 27.63 23.02
C VAL A 140 5.27 27.48 22.58
N HIS A 141 4.61 26.40 23.01
CA HIS A 141 3.19 26.15 22.74
C HIS A 141 2.28 27.22 23.35
N ALA A 142 2.53 27.60 24.60
CA ALA A 142 1.78 28.66 25.28
C ALA A 142 1.87 29.99 24.53
N LEU A 143 3.05 30.32 23.99
CA LEU A 143 3.22 31.53 23.18
C LEU A 143 2.37 31.46 21.90
N SER A 144 2.38 30.34 21.18
CA SER A 144 1.52 30.16 20.00
C SER A 144 0.05 30.33 20.34
N LEU A 145 -0.45 29.65 21.39
CA LEU A 145 -1.84 29.74 21.82
C LEU A 145 -2.27 31.18 22.11
N VAL A 146 -1.40 31.98 22.77
CA VAL A 146 -1.69 33.40 23.04
C VAL A 146 -1.77 34.20 21.74
N MET A 147 -0.90 33.93 20.77
CA MET A 147 -0.90 34.63 19.47
C MET A 147 -2.15 34.29 18.66
N ASP A 148 -2.52 33.00 18.60
CA ASP A 148 -3.71 32.52 17.91
C ASP A 148 -4.99 33.07 18.55
N TYR A 149 -5.06 33.05 19.88
CA TYR A 149 -6.16 33.66 20.63
C TYR A 149 -6.31 35.15 20.31
N ARG A 150 -5.22 35.91 20.27
CA ARG A 150 -5.25 37.33 19.88
C ARG A 150 -5.69 37.53 18.43
N ALA A 151 -5.28 36.66 17.51
CA ALA A 151 -5.71 36.72 16.14
C ALA A 151 -7.24 36.52 16.04
N ILE A 152 -7.80 35.57 16.79
CA ILE A 152 -9.25 35.35 16.88
C ILE A 152 -9.96 36.58 17.45
N LEU A 153 -9.49 37.15 18.55
CA LEU A 153 -10.07 38.37 19.14
C LEU A 153 -10.11 39.54 18.15
N ASN A 154 -9.13 39.61 17.24
CA ASN A 154 -9.03 40.66 16.23
C ASN A 154 -9.68 40.28 14.90
N SER A 155 -10.27 39.09 14.77
CA SER A 155 -10.84 38.60 13.50
C SER A 155 -12.10 39.33 13.05
N GLY A 156 -12.77 40.04 13.97
CA GLY A 156 -14.08 40.66 13.72
C GLY A 156 -15.25 39.67 13.71
N ASN A 157 -15.00 38.37 13.89
CA ASN A 157 -16.04 37.36 14.02
C ASN A 157 -16.49 37.23 15.48
N ALA A 158 -17.58 37.92 15.83
CA ALA A 158 -18.09 37.97 17.21
C ALA A 158 -18.48 36.60 17.79
N GLU A 159 -19.03 35.71 16.95
CA GLU A 159 -19.42 34.35 17.34
C GLU A 159 -18.19 33.53 17.71
N LEU A 160 -17.19 33.48 16.82
CA LEU A 160 -15.92 32.78 17.07
C LEU A 160 -15.20 33.31 18.32
N VAL A 161 -15.24 34.62 18.55
CA VAL A 161 -14.67 35.24 19.76
C VAL A 161 -15.39 34.75 21.01
N GLN A 162 -16.72 34.75 21.01
CA GLN A 162 -17.52 34.30 22.14
C GLN A 162 -17.26 32.82 22.44
N GLU A 163 -17.32 31.95 21.43
CA GLU A 163 -17.07 30.50 21.57
C GLU A 163 -15.67 30.22 22.13
N THR A 164 -14.67 30.96 21.65
CA THR A 164 -13.29 30.81 22.13
C THR A 164 -13.17 31.23 23.60
N GLN A 165 -13.77 32.35 24.00
CA GLN A 165 -13.75 32.81 25.39
C GLN A 165 -14.48 31.85 26.33
N GLU A 166 -15.63 31.30 25.91
CA GLU A 166 -16.36 30.30 26.67
C GLU A 166 -15.54 29.01 26.84
N SER A 167 -14.85 28.56 25.78
CA SER A 167 -13.93 27.41 25.84
C SER A 167 -12.77 27.66 26.82
N VAL A 168 -12.22 28.88 26.84
CA VAL A 168 -11.18 29.28 27.80
C VAL A 168 -11.70 29.25 29.23
N ARG A 169 -12.91 29.76 29.49
CA ARG A 169 -13.54 29.69 30.82
C ARG A 169 -13.72 28.25 31.28
N GLY A 170 -14.23 27.38 30.40
CA GLY A 170 -14.40 25.96 30.71
C GLY A 170 -13.07 25.28 31.07
N PHE A 171 -12.00 25.57 30.32
CA PHE A 171 -10.66 25.08 30.67
C PHE A 171 -10.16 25.63 32.01
N GLN A 172 -10.33 26.94 32.26
CA GLN A 172 -9.92 27.58 33.52
C GLN A 172 -10.63 26.96 34.73
N GLU A 173 -11.93 26.70 34.64
CA GLU A 173 -12.70 26.01 35.67
C GLU A 173 -12.13 24.62 35.96
N GLN A 174 -11.92 23.82 34.91
CA GLN A 174 -11.38 22.46 35.04
C GLN A 174 -9.96 22.44 35.61
N ALA A 175 -9.14 23.42 35.24
CA ALA A 175 -7.75 23.54 35.68
C ALA A 175 -7.60 24.25 37.05
N GLY A 176 -8.69 24.70 37.68
CA GLY A 176 -8.65 25.44 38.95
C GLY A 176 -7.96 26.81 38.84
N LEU A 177 -8.07 27.47 37.70
CA LEU A 177 -7.56 28.82 37.43
C LEU A 177 -8.66 29.87 37.65
N SER A 178 -8.27 31.16 37.62
CA SER A 178 -9.24 32.26 37.58
C SER A 178 -10.06 32.18 36.30
N VAL A 179 -11.39 32.18 36.43
CA VAL A 179 -12.35 31.99 35.32
C VAL A 179 -12.74 33.35 34.73
N ASP A 180 -11.80 33.99 34.04
CA ASP A 180 -12.00 35.29 33.40
C ASP A 180 -12.23 35.20 31.88
N GLY A 181 -12.04 34.02 31.29
CA GLY A 181 -12.13 33.79 29.85
C GLY A 181 -10.96 34.39 29.06
N VAL A 182 -9.88 34.79 29.74
CA VAL A 182 -8.69 35.37 29.12
C VAL A 182 -7.57 34.32 29.06
N LEU A 183 -7.13 34.01 27.83
CA LEU A 183 -5.97 33.14 27.61
C LEU A 183 -4.66 33.95 27.83
N GLY A 184 -4.37 34.26 29.09
CA GLY A 184 -3.12 34.87 29.53
C GLY A 184 -1.98 33.84 29.66
N SER A 185 -0.77 34.29 30.01
CA SER A 185 0.42 33.41 30.09
C SER A 185 0.24 32.19 31.00
N ARG A 186 -0.43 32.36 32.16
CA ARG A 186 -0.70 31.26 33.10
C ARG A 186 -1.70 30.24 32.52
N THR A 187 -2.81 30.72 31.94
CA THR A 187 -3.82 29.87 31.30
C THR A 187 -3.21 29.12 30.10
N ALA A 188 -2.47 29.83 29.25
CA ALA A 188 -1.80 29.28 28.09
C ALA A 188 -0.75 28.22 28.47
N MET A 189 0.04 28.47 29.51
CA MET A 189 1.01 27.50 30.03
C MET A 189 0.33 26.24 30.57
N ALA A 190 -0.74 26.40 31.34
CA ALA A 190 -1.51 25.25 31.86
C ALA A 190 -2.11 24.43 30.71
N MET A 191 -2.68 25.10 29.71
CA MET A 191 -3.22 24.46 28.52
C MET A 191 -2.13 23.74 27.73
N ALA A 192 -1.01 24.41 27.46
CA ALA A 192 0.13 23.81 26.77
C ALA A 192 0.68 22.58 27.49
N LYS A 193 0.77 22.59 28.83
CA LYS A 193 1.18 21.42 29.63
C LYS A 193 0.18 20.27 29.60
N SER A 194 -1.10 20.56 29.35
CA SER A 194 -2.14 19.54 29.21
C SER A 194 -2.18 18.91 27.81
N LEU A 195 -1.62 19.58 26.80
CA LEU A 195 -1.48 19.03 25.45
C LEU A 195 -0.33 18.03 25.42
N GLY A 196 -0.65 16.77 25.15
CA GLY A 196 0.37 15.74 24.96
C GLY A 196 1.21 16.04 23.72
N VAL A 197 2.51 15.76 23.81
CA VAL A 197 3.40 15.71 22.65
C VAL A 197 3.32 14.30 22.08
N GLN A 198 2.85 14.21 20.85
CA GLN A 198 2.80 12.98 20.08
C GLN A 198 4.12 12.80 19.34
N GLU A 199 4.89 11.81 19.76
CA GLU A 199 6.21 11.53 19.23
C GLU A 199 6.17 10.24 18.40
N PHE A 200 6.44 10.36 17.11
CA PHE A 200 6.38 9.28 16.14
C PHE A 200 7.75 8.63 15.97
N SER A 201 7.82 7.32 16.20
CA SER A 201 9.00 6.49 15.92
C SER A 201 8.94 5.84 14.54
N LEU A 202 7.73 5.70 13.98
CA LEU A 202 7.49 5.09 12.68
C LEU A 202 6.40 5.84 11.93
N LEU A 203 6.68 6.21 10.68
CA LEU A 203 5.72 6.62 9.67
C LEU A 203 6.10 5.91 8.39
N ALA A 204 5.44 4.80 8.07
CA ALA A 204 5.81 3.98 6.92
C ALA A 204 4.58 3.56 6.12
N SER A 205 4.81 3.25 4.84
CA SER A 205 3.82 2.67 3.94
C SER A 205 4.43 1.47 3.25
N ALA A 206 3.71 0.35 3.25
CA ALA A 206 4.12 -0.88 2.58
C ALA A 206 3.09 -1.26 1.51
N PRO A 207 3.50 -1.64 0.29
CA PRO A 207 2.55 -2.13 -0.71
C PRO A 207 1.91 -3.44 -0.25
N VAL A 208 0.60 -3.55 -0.47
CA VAL A 208 -0.18 -4.76 -0.18
C VAL A 208 -0.56 -5.41 -1.50
N TYR A 209 -0.30 -6.70 -1.61
CA TYR A 209 -0.56 -7.49 -2.80
C TYR A 209 -1.69 -8.48 -2.52
N PRO A 210 -2.70 -8.59 -3.39
CA PRO A 210 -3.76 -9.58 -3.21
C PRO A 210 -3.24 -10.99 -3.50
N ASP A 211 -3.71 -11.98 -2.73
CA ASP A 211 -3.38 -13.40 -2.96
C ASP A 211 -3.85 -13.89 -4.34
N ASN A 212 -5.00 -13.36 -4.80
CA ASN A 212 -5.60 -13.66 -6.09
C ASN A 212 -5.65 -12.38 -6.94
N PRO A 213 -4.58 -12.05 -7.67
CA PRO A 213 -4.53 -10.83 -8.47
C PRO A 213 -5.49 -10.92 -9.66
N ARG A 214 -6.25 -9.85 -9.86
CA ARG A 214 -7.12 -9.68 -11.02
C ARG A 214 -6.28 -9.40 -12.26
N PHE A 215 -6.69 -9.97 -13.39
CA PHE A 215 -6.07 -9.72 -14.67
C PHE A 215 -7.08 -9.86 -15.81
N THR A 216 -6.68 -9.45 -17.00
CA THR A 216 -7.38 -9.74 -18.25
C THR A 216 -6.40 -10.35 -19.23
N MET A 217 -6.85 -11.38 -19.94
CA MET A 217 -6.05 -12.06 -20.94
C MET A 217 -6.67 -11.85 -22.32
N TYR A 218 -5.83 -11.45 -23.26
CA TYR A 218 -6.15 -11.36 -24.68
C TYR A 218 -5.34 -12.38 -25.44
N ILE A 219 -5.90 -12.90 -26.53
CA ILE A 219 -5.16 -13.74 -27.48
C ILE A 219 -5.22 -13.09 -28.84
N ILE A 220 -4.06 -12.85 -29.45
CA ILE A 220 -3.94 -12.31 -30.80
C ILE A 220 -3.10 -13.24 -31.67
N ASP A 221 -3.17 -13.05 -32.99
CA ASP A 221 -2.23 -13.69 -33.91
C ASP A 221 -0.81 -13.14 -33.66
N GLU A 222 0.18 -14.01 -33.47
CA GLU A 222 1.55 -13.60 -33.11
C GLU A 222 2.19 -12.68 -34.17
N ILE A 223 1.77 -12.83 -35.44
CA ILE A 223 2.27 -12.03 -36.56
C ILE A 223 1.97 -10.53 -36.39
N LEU A 224 0.90 -10.16 -35.68
CA LEU A 224 0.57 -8.76 -35.42
C LEU A 224 1.67 -8.10 -34.57
N ALA A 225 2.05 -8.76 -33.48
CA ALA A 225 3.10 -8.28 -32.58
C ALA A 225 4.50 -8.31 -33.22
N LYS A 226 4.75 -9.24 -34.15
CA LYS A 226 6.00 -9.28 -34.91
C LYS A 226 6.11 -8.15 -35.92
N ASN A 227 5.00 -7.79 -36.57
CA ASN A 227 4.98 -6.77 -37.60
C ASN A 227 5.00 -5.35 -37.02
N ASP A 228 4.42 -5.15 -35.83
CA ASP A 228 4.33 -3.85 -35.17
C ASP A 228 4.53 -3.97 -33.65
N PRO A 229 5.78 -4.25 -33.21
CA PRO A 229 6.09 -4.47 -31.79
C PRO A 229 5.82 -3.23 -30.92
N ASP A 230 6.02 -2.01 -31.45
CA ASP A 230 5.79 -0.77 -30.70
C ASP A 230 4.30 -0.52 -30.42
N THR A 231 3.40 -1.10 -31.23
CA THR A 231 1.96 -1.05 -30.95
C THR A 231 1.53 -2.15 -29.99
N TYR A 232 1.96 -3.40 -30.18
CA TYR A 232 1.40 -4.55 -29.43
C TYR A 232 2.24 -5.01 -28.22
N LEU A 233 3.53 -4.70 -28.17
CA LEU A 233 4.44 -5.08 -27.09
C LEU A 233 4.83 -3.91 -26.19
N ASN A 234 4.25 -2.73 -26.40
CA ASN A 234 4.48 -1.53 -25.60
C ASN A 234 3.71 -1.54 -24.27
N GLY A 235 3.65 -2.72 -23.63
CA GLY A 235 3.00 -2.94 -22.35
C GLY A 235 1.57 -2.41 -22.31
N ARG A 236 1.35 -1.44 -21.43
CA ARG A 236 0.02 -0.82 -21.24
C ARG A 236 -0.41 -0.01 -22.45
N ASP A 237 0.48 0.77 -23.04
CA ASP A 237 0.10 1.74 -24.08
C ASP A 237 -0.44 1.00 -25.33
N GLY A 238 -0.08 -0.29 -25.49
CA GLY A 238 -0.62 -1.18 -26.50
C GLY A 238 -1.96 -1.85 -26.20
N ILE A 239 -2.52 -1.73 -24.98
CA ILE A 239 -3.68 -2.54 -24.57
C ILE A 239 -4.93 -2.29 -25.42
N SER A 240 -5.15 -1.03 -25.83
CA SER A 240 -6.28 -0.68 -26.69
C SER A 240 -6.15 -1.39 -28.04
N ALA A 241 -4.97 -1.36 -28.65
CA ALA A 241 -4.68 -2.04 -29.91
C ALA A 241 -4.76 -3.58 -29.78
N VAL A 242 -4.22 -4.15 -28.69
CA VAL A 242 -4.32 -5.58 -28.38
C VAL A 242 -5.78 -5.99 -28.25
N SER A 243 -6.58 -5.26 -27.46
CA SER A 243 -8.00 -5.58 -27.22
C SER A 243 -8.83 -5.51 -28.51
N ALA A 244 -8.56 -4.53 -29.38
CA ALA A 244 -9.25 -4.37 -30.66
C ALA A 244 -8.93 -5.49 -31.67
N LYS A 245 -7.82 -6.22 -31.48
CA LYS A 245 -7.40 -7.34 -32.32
C LYS A 245 -7.53 -8.70 -31.63
N ALA A 246 -8.00 -8.73 -30.39
CA ALA A 246 -8.17 -9.94 -29.61
C ALA A 246 -9.14 -10.89 -30.32
N ILE A 247 -8.75 -12.15 -30.46
CA ILE A 247 -9.57 -13.23 -30.98
C ILE A 247 -10.59 -13.59 -29.89
N PRO A 248 -11.91 -13.40 -30.10
CA PRO A 248 -12.90 -13.80 -29.12
C PRO A 248 -12.86 -15.31 -28.87
N ALA A 249 -13.10 -15.75 -27.63
CA ALA A 249 -13.06 -17.18 -27.28
C ALA A 249 -13.95 -18.05 -28.21
N ALA A 250 -15.15 -17.58 -28.54
CA ALA A 250 -16.06 -18.28 -29.45
C ALA A 250 -15.52 -18.45 -30.89
N GLN A 251 -14.61 -17.56 -31.32
CA GLN A 251 -13.99 -17.63 -32.65
C GLN A 251 -12.66 -18.38 -32.64
N PHE A 252 -12.03 -18.51 -31.47
CA PHE A 252 -10.70 -19.11 -31.33
C PHE A 252 -10.65 -20.53 -31.89
N ALA A 253 -11.65 -21.36 -31.59
CA ALA A 253 -11.74 -22.74 -32.11
C ALA A 253 -11.78 -22.83 -33.64
N SER A 254 -12.37 -21.83 -34.33
CA SER A 254 -12.40 -21.79 -35.80
C SER A 254 -11.06 -21.33 -36.38
N ARG A 255 -10.43 -20.34 -35.74
CA ARG A 255 -9.13 -19.76 -36.11
C ARG A 255 -7.99 -20.74 -35.91
N SER A 256 -8.07 -21.60 -34.89
CA SER A 256 -7.02 -22.56 -34.55
C SER A 256 -7.07 -23.88 -35.33
N ARG A 257 -8.09 -24.12 -36.18
CA ARG A 257 -8.26 -25.41 -36.91
C ARG A 257 -7.08 -25.80 -37.81
N GLY A 258 -6.35 -24.83 -38.35
CA GLY A 258 -5.17 -25.06 -39.17
C GLY A 258 -3.88 -25.26 -38.37
N GLY A 259 -3.95 -25.16 -37.04
CA GLY A 259 -2.82 -24.77 -36.22
C GLY A 259 -2.50 -23.28 -36.40
N GLY A 260 -1.55 -22.77 -35.62
CA GLY A 260 -1.15 -21.37 -35.70
C GLY A 260 -0.20 -20.96 -34.57
N ASN A 261 0.45 -19.81 -34.77
CA ASN A 261 1.21 -19.14 -33.72
C ASN A 261 0.38 -18.00 -33.16
N PHE A 262 0.20 -18.01 -31.86
CA PHE A 262 -0.63 -17.06 -31.13
C PHE A 262 0.22 -16.38 -30.06
N LEU A 263 -0.25 -15.24 -29.59
CA LEU A 263 0.33 -14.52 -28.48
C LEU A 263 -0.76 -14.30 -27.43
N ALA A 264 -0.56 -14.89 -26.25
CA ALA A 264 -1.35 -14.53 -25.07
C ALA A 264 -0.75 -13.27 -24.44
N VAL A 265 -1.58 -12.26 -24.21
CA VAL A 265 -1.21 -10.99 -23.57
C VAL A 265 -2.01 -10.88 -22.29
N ILE A 266 -1.32 -10.91 -21.14
CA ILE A 266 -1.94 -10.86 -19.82
C ILE A 266 -1.65 -9.51 -19.18
N TYR A 267 -2.71 -8.79 -18.86
CA TYR A 267 -2.69 -7.50 -18.20
C TYR A 267 -3.20 -7.64 -16.78
N PHE A 268 -2.33 -7.43 -15.79
CA PHE A 268 -2.76 -7.42 -14.39
C PHE A 268 -3.44 -6.10 -14.04
N HIS A 269 -4.55 -6.17 -13.31
CA HIS A 269 -5.23 -5.01 -12.74
C HIS A 269 -4.78 -4.72 -11.32
N ASP A 270 -4.15 -5.68 -10.65
CA ASP A 270 -3.58 -5.48 -9.31
C ASP A 270 -2.05 -5.44 -9.40
N GLN A 271 -1.43 -4.69 -8.50
CA GLN A 271 0.02 -4.65 -8.39
C GLN A 271 0.54 -6.02 -7.92
N LEU A 272 1.73 -6.43 -8.40
CA LEU A 272 2.40 -7.66 -7.99
C LEU A 272 3.79 -7.35 -7.40
N PRO A 273 4.31 -8.19 -6.48
CA PRO A 273 5.72 -8.16 -6.10
C PRO A 273 6.65 -8.23 -7.31
N LYS A 274 7.79 -7.53 -7.28
CA LYS A 274 8.74 -7.46 -8.42
C LYS A 274 9.36 -8.81 -8.80
N ASP A 275 9.40 -9.74 -7.86
CA ASP A 275 9.95 -11.09 -7.97
C ASP A 275 8.87 -12.16 -8.25
N THR A 276 7.62 -11.74 -8.47
CA THR A 276 6.52 -12.66 -8.75
C THR A 276 6.80 -13.51 -9.99
N ALA A 277 6.78 -14.82 -9.82
CA ALA A 277 6.91 -15.76 -10.93
C ALA A 277 5.56 -15.91 -11.62
N ILE A 278 5.44 -15.46 -12.87
CA ILE A 278 4.22 -15.57 -13.66
C ILE A 278 4.46 -16.55 -14.80
N GLN A 279 3.56 -17.52 -14.96
CA GLN A 279 3.58 -18.52 -16.01
C GLN A 279 2.22 -18.61 -16.68
N VAL A 280 2.23 -19.04 -17.95
CA VAL A 280 1.02 -19.31 -18.72
C VAL A 280 1.06 -20.77 -19.16
N GLY A 281 0.05 -21.53 -18.77
CA GLY A 281 -0.12 -22.92 -19.18
C GLY A 281 -1.30 -23.08 -20.12
N PHE A 282 -1.28 -24.11 -20.97
CA PHE A 282 -2.44 -24.48 -21.78
C PHE A 282 -2.76 -25.97 -21.55
N SER A 283 -3.96 -26.25 -21.06
CA SER A 283 -4.39 -27.61 -20.65
C SER A 283 -5.81 -27.90 -21.11
N GLU A 284 -6.17 -29.18 -21.22
CA GLU A 284 -7.56 -29.60 -21.39
C GLU A 284 -8.41 -29.36 -20.15
N PHE A 285 -7.77 -29.17 -18.98
CA PHE A 285 -8.41 -29.02 -17.68
C PHE A 285 -8.18 -27.61 -17.12
N ALA A 286 -9.24 -27.01 -16.56
CA ALA A 286 -9.20 -25.70 -15.94
C ALA A 286 -8.31 -25.60 -14.69
N ASN A 287 -8.05 -26.73 -14.02
CA ASN A 287 -7.41 -26.76 -12.69
C ASN A 287 -6.21 -27.72 -12.59
N ARG A 288 -5.70 -28.24 -13.72
CA ARG A 288 -4.51 -29.11 -13.71
C ARG A 288 -3.31 -28.32 -14.24
N LYS A 289 -2.26 -28.26 -13.42
CA LYS A 289 -0.97 -27.70 -13.84
C LYS A 289 -0.32 -28.57 -14.91
N ASP A 290 -0.72 -29.84 -15.00
CA ASP A 290 -0.28 -30.83 -15.97
C ASP A 290 -0.82 -30.40 -17.33
N SER A 291 -0.08 -29.52 -17.97
CA SER A 291 -0.43 -28.89 -19.23
C SER A 291 0.51 -29.50 -20.26
N ASP A 292 -0.05 -30.05 -21.35
CA ASP A 292 0.76 -30.64 -22.43
C ASP A 292 1.66 -29.58 -23.10
N TYR A 293 1.33 -28.30 -22.90
CA TYR A 293 2.08 -27.14 -23.36
C TYR A 293 2.40 -26.22 -22.18
N ARG A 294 3.53 -26.48 -21.49
CA ARG A 294 4.10 -25.53 -20.52
C ARG A 294 5.14 -24.65 -21.21
N ALA A 295 4.73 -23.46 -21.64
CA ALA A 295 5.69 -22.42 -21.97
C ALA A 295 6.12 -21.73 -20.68
N THR A 296 7.28 -22.11 -20.12
CA THR A 296 7.88 -21.35 -19.02
C THR A 296 8.46 -20.08 -19.61
N MET A 297 7.69 -19.00 -19.61
CA MET A 297 8.15 -17.72 -20.09
C MET A 297 8.64 -16.88 -18.92
N ARG A 298 9.81 -16.26 -19.08
CA ARG A 298 10.21 -15.21 -18.14
C ARG A 298 9.27 -14.03 -18.38
N PRO A 299 8.56 -13.52 -17.35
CA PRO A 299 7.68 -12.38 -17.52
C PRO A 299 8.46 -11.20 -18.15
N VAL A 300 7.95 -10.67 -19.25
CA VAL A 300 8.51 -9.48 -19.91
C VAL A 300 7.79 -8.28 -19.34
N TYR A 301 8.31 -7.72 -18.25
CA TYR A 301 7.76 -6.49 -17.68
C TYR A 301 7.71 -5.39 -18.74
N SER A 302 6.59 -4.67 -18.80
CA SER A 302 6.54 -3.42 -19.55
C SER A 302 7.67 -2.50 -19.07
N THR A 303 8.31 -1.79 -20.01
CA THR A 303 9.47 -0.93 -19.74
C THR A 303 9.20 0.02 -18.57
N GLY A 304 9.87 -0.21 -17.45
CA GLY A 304 10.16 0.78 -16.41
C GLY A 304 9.00 1.30 -15.54
N LYS A 305 7.78 0.77 -15.61
CA LYS A 305 6.60 1.36 -14.93
C LYS A 305 5.82 0.44 -13.99
N GLY A 306 6.51 -0.44 -13.25
CA GLY A 306 5.96 -1.12 -12.05
C GLY A 306 4.80 -2.11 -12.25
N TRP A 307 4.21 -2.21 -13.45
CA TRP A 307 3.04 -3.04 -13.73
C TRP A 307 3.36 -4.15 -14.75
N PRO A 308 3.20 -5.43 -14.38
CA PRO A 308 3.51 -6.54 -15.27
C PRO A 308 2.46 -6.65 -16.38
N VAL A 309 2.94 -6.67 -17.62
CA VAL A 309 2.20 -7.19 -18.78
C VAL A 309 2.97 -8.42 -19.23
N VAL A 310 2.32 -9.57 -19.36
CA VAL A 310 3.03 -10.80 -19.74
C VAL A 310 2.66 -11.16 -21.17
N PHE A 311 3.69 -11.32 -22.00
CA PHE A 311 3.57 -11.75 -23.39
C PHE A 311 4.02 -13.21 -23.49
N ALA A 312 3.09 -14.09 -23.82
CA ALA A 312 3.32 -15.53 -23.89
C ALA A 312 2.97 -16.09 -25.28
N PRO A 313 3.93 -16.11 -26.24
CA PRO A 313 3.76 -16.84 -27.48
C PRO A 313 3.52 -18.32 -27.24
N PHE A 314 2.58 -18.90 -28.00
CA PHE A 314 2.31 -20.32 -28.01
C PHE A 314 1.92 -20.79 -29.40
N LYS A 315 2.17 -22.06 -29.69
CA LYS A 315 1.85 -22.69 -30.97
C LYS A 315 0.83 -23.79 -30.74
N LEU A 316 -0.24 -23.77 -31.52
CA LEU A 316 -1.19 -24.88 -31.60
C LEU A 316 -0.85 -25.71 -32.84
N GLU A 317 -0.53 -26.98 -32.63
CA GLU A 317 -0.30 -27.91 -33.72
C GLU A 317 -1.60 -28.56 -34.17
N ARG A 318 -1.71 -28.87 -35.46
CA ARG A 318 -2.92 -29.45 -36.05
C ARG A 318 -3.33 -30.77 -35.39
N ALA A 319 -2.36 -31.56 -34.92
CA ALA A 319 -2.59 -32.82 -34.21
C ALA A 319 -3.08 -32.63 -32.76
N ALA A 320 -2.80 -31.48 -32.15
CA ALA A 320 -3.20 -31.12 -30.78
C ALA A 320 -4.62 -30.55 -30.70
N LEU A 321 -5.39 -30.63 -31.79
CA LEU A 321 -6.77 -30.15 -31.90
C LEU A 321 -7.81 -31.23 -31.52
N THR A 322 -7.36 -32.39 -31.03
CA THR A 322 -8.17 -33.48 -30.49
C THR A 322 -8.95 -33.16 -29.20
N PRO A 323 -8.48 -32.30 -28.27
CA PRO A 323 -9.26 -31.95 -27.10
C PRO A 323 -10.55 -31.22 -27.48
N THR A 324 -11.67 -31.61 -26.87
CA THR A 324 -12.92 -30.83 -26.98
C THR A 324 -12.83 -29.51 -26.24
N LYS A 325 -11.92 -29.38 -25.28
CA LYS A 325 -11.74 -28.18 -24.44
C LYS A 325 -10.28 -27.80 -24.38
N LEU A 326 -10.01 -26.50 -24.44
CA LEU A 326 -8.68 -25.94 -24.20
C LEU A 326 -8.81 -24.78 -23.24
N HIS A 327 -8.06 -24.79 -22.15
CA HIS A 327 -7.98 -23.74 -21.17
C HIS A 327 -6.60 -23.09 -21.22
N ALA A 328 -6.57 -21.77 -21.18
CA ALA A 328 -5.38 -21.01 -20.85
C ALA A 328 -5.38 -20.74 -19.34
N LEU A 329 -4.30 -21.10 -18.68
CA LEU A 329 -4.11 -21.03 -17.23
C LEU A 329 -3.11 -19.92 -16.93
N VAL A 330 -3.47 -19.03 -16.01
CA VAL A 330 -2.50 -18.08 -15.46
C VAL A 330 -2.04 -18.60 -14.12
N ILE A 331 -0.73 -18.75 -13.97
CA ILE A 331 -0.09 -19.33 -12.80
C ILE A 331 0.80 -18.27 -12.17
N VAL A 332 0.56 -17.95 -10.90
CA VAL A 332 1.31 -16.96 -10.13
C VAL A 332 1.96 -17.68 -8.95
N ASN A 333 3.28 -17.57 -8.81
CA ASN A 333 4.07 -18.26 -7.78
C ASN A 333 3.77 -19.77 -7.70
N GLY A 334 3.51 -20.37 -8.86
CA GLY A 334 3.19 -21.79 -8.98
C GLY A 334 1.74 -22.16 -8.66
N ALA A 335 0.88 -21.25 -8.20
CA ALA A 335 -0.56 -21.49 -8.02
C ALA A 335 -1.36 -21.06 -9.25
N ILE A 336 -2.38 -21.83 -9.66
CA ILE A 336 -3.31 -21.40 -10.71
C ILE A 336 -4.21 -20.34 -10.09
N VAL A 337 -4.14 -19.10 -10.58
CA VAL A 337 -4.97 -18.00 -10.07
C VAL A 337 -6.30 -17.92 -10.81
N ASP A 338 -6.32 -18.22 -12.10
CA ASP A 338 -7.54 -18.29 -12.91
C ASP A 338 -7.28 -19.04 -14.25
N SER A 339 -8.35 -19.41 -14.93
CA SER A 339 -8.33 -20.10 -16.23
C SER A 339 -9.40 -19.56 -17.17
N THR A 340 -9.07 -19.41 -18.45
CA THR A 340 -10.04 -19.05 -19.50
C THR A 340 -10.19 -20.18 -20.49
N GLN A 341 -11.42 -20.64 -20.72
CA GLN A 341 -11.72 -21.61 -21.75
C GLN A 341 -11.64 -20.94 -23.14
N LEU A 342 -10.77 -21.46 -23.99
CA LEU A 342 -10.53 -20.99 -25.36
C LEU A 342 -11.30 -21.80 -26.40
N ARG A 343 -11.65 -23.03 -26.09
CA ARG A 343 -12.38 -23.96 -26.96
C ARG A 343 -13.34 -24.80 -26.17
#